data_AF-A0A3B1JF83-F1
#
_entry.id   AF-A0A3B1JF83-F1
#
_cell.length_a   1.000
_cell.length_b   1.000
_cell.length_c   1.000
_cell.angle_alpha   90.00
_cell.angle_beta   90.00
_cell.angle_gamma   90.00
#
_symmetry.space_group_name_H-M   'P 1'
#
loop_
_entity.id
_entity.type
_entity.pdbx_description
1 polymer ?
#
loop_
_entity_poly.entity_id
_entity_poly.type
_entity_poly.pdbx_seq_one_letter_code
_entity_poly.pdbx_strand_id
1 'polypeptide(L)'
;MRVNKRSLYVSCICAGVLVVAVSWTAVYLMSNSPPGASGSMQDQTLDYLLQKGAIQERDAAHVDWYHAANSQNKISEALQGPAQMIEADVLLRGRDPEEPIMAHPPNTDSDITLKDWLKAVVTSDKGIKLDFKSLVAVAPSMALLDEARDQLKGPVWINADILPGPGGQATPLDAQAFLQAVALRAEGDVLSLGWTTGWSPDTENPGYSWEMVQQMEGVCRPLKQPVTFPVRAALLPQSFPQLQWLLQQSDRYTLTVWTGQSDVLNVEDLLPYRQNFSKSRIYYDLLESQIAKFKTLPGYT
;
A
#
# COMPACT_ATOMS: atom_id res chain seq x y z
N MET A 1 -3.03 -77.29 0.15
CA MET A 1 -2.08 -76.16 0.29
C MET A 1 -2.20 -75.59 1.70
N ARG A 2 -1.20 -75.80 2.56
CA ARG A 2 -1.19 -75.24 3.93
C ARG A 2 -0.69 -73.80 3.86
N VAL A 3 -1.58 -72.83 4.09
CA VAL A 3 -1.21 -71.42 4.22
C VAL A 3 -0.35 -71.28 5.47
N ASN A 4 0.89 -70.82 5.28
CA ASN A 4 1.86 -70.65 6.36
C ASN A 4 1.39 -69.50 7.27
N LYS A 5 0.89 -69.83 8.45
CA LYS A 5 0.36 -68.86 9.42
C LYS A 5 1.36 -67.72 9.70
N ARG A 6 2.67 -68.00 9.72
CA ARG A 6 3.72 -66.96 9.88
C ARG A 6 3.70 -65.91 8.77
N SER A 7 3.45 -66.30 7.52
CA SER A 7 3.38 -65.36 6.39
C SER A 7 2.16 -64.45 6.49
N LEU A 8 1.03 -64.98 6.97
CA LEU A 8 -0.19 -64.21 7.17
C LEU A 8 -0.04 -63.21 8.33
N TYR A 9 0.58 -63.62 9.44
CA TYR A 9 0.89 -62.74 10.56
C TYR A 9 1.84 -61.61 10.18
N VAL A 10 2.90 -61.89 9.39
CA VAL A 10 3.83 -60.85 8.94
C VAL A 10 3.16 -59.88 7.98
N SER A 11 2.33 -60.34 7.04
CA SER A 11 1.56 -59.44 6.16
C SER A 11 0.57 -58.57 6.94
N CYS A 12 -0.12 -59.10 7.95
CA CYS A 12 -1.03 -58.31 8.80
C CYS A 12 -0.28 -57.26 9.64
N ILE A 13 0.92 -57.59 10.16
CA ILE A 13 1.76 -56.65 10.91
C ILE A 13 2.29 -55.56 9.98
N CYS A 14 2.80 -55.91 8.80
CA CYS A 14 3.27 -54.93 7.82
C CYS A 14 2.14 -54.01 7.33
N ALA A 15 0.94 -54.54 7.09
CA ALA A 15 -0.24 -53.74 6.73
C ALA A 15 -0.67 -52.80 7.87
N GLY A 16 -0.66 -53.28 9.12
CA GLY A 16 -0.97 -52.46 10.29
C GLY A 16 0.03 -51.32 10.49
N VAL A 17 1.33 -51.59 10.34
CA VAL A 17 2.39 -50.57 10.44
C VAL A 17 2.28 -49.53 9.33
N LEU A 18 1.95 -49.94 8.10
CA LEU A 18 1.71 -49.02 6.97
C LEU A 18 0.50 -48.11 7.21
N VAL A 19 -0.60 -48.64 7.72
CA VAL A 19 -1.81 -47.84 8.03
C VAL A 19 -1.53 -46.85 9.17
N VAL A 20 -0.80 -47.27 10.20
CA VAL A 20 -0.39 -46.39 11.30
C VAL A 20 0.58 -45.31 10.82
N ALA A 21 1.55 -45.64 9.95
CA ALA A 21 2.48 -44.67 9.39
C ALA A 21 1.76 -43.63 8.50
N VAL A 22 0.86 -44.08 7.62
CA VAL A 22 0.09 -43.18 6.73
C VAL A 22 -0.83 -42.27 7.53
N SER A 23 -1.52 -42.81 8.53
CA SER A 23 -2.38 -42.02 9.43
C SER A 23 -1.58 -41.03 10.28
N TRP A 24 -0.39 -41.40 10.78
CA TRP A 24 0.51 -40.47 11.46
C TRP A 24 1.05 -39.38 10.54
N THR A 25 1.42 -39.69 9.29
CA THR A 25 1.80 -38.64 8.32
C THR A 25 0.63 -37.75 7.94
N ALA A 26 -0.58 -38.28 7.80
CA ALA A 26 -1.77 -37.48 7.51
C ALA A 26 -2.10 -36.55 8.69
N VAL A 27 -2.07 -37.07 9.92
CA VAL A 27 -2.27 -36.26 11.14
C VAL A 27 -1.15 -35.23 11.31
N TYR A 28 0.11 -35.59 11.06
CA TYR A 28 1.25 -34.66 11.09
C TYR A 28 1.14 -33.56 10.03
N LEU A 29 0.67 -33.89 8.81
CA LEU A 29 0.41 -32.92 7.75
C LEU A 29 -0.82 -32.04 8.06
N MET A 30 -1.84 -32.57 8.75
CA MET A 30 -3.01 -31.79 9.19
C MET A 30 -2.69 -30.92 10.41
N SER A 31 -1.77 -31.35 11.29
CA SER A 31 -1.33 -30.59 12.47
C SER A 31 -0.24 -29.57 12.16
N ASN A 32 0.57 -29.81 11.12
CA ASN A 32 1.57 -28.86 10.59
C ASN A 32 1.15 -28.22 9.28
N SER A 33 -0.13 -28.35 8.90
CA SER A 33 -0.70 -27.39 7.98
C SER A 33 -0.50 -26.02 8.64
N PRO A 34 0.06 -25.02 7.92
CA PRO A 34 0.10 -23.67 8.44
C PRO A 34 -1.32 -23.35 8.92
N PRO A 35 -1.51 -22.77 10.12
CA PRO A 35 -2.83 -22.30 10.50
C PRO A 35 -3.35 -21.48 9.33
N GLY A 36 -4.46 -21.93 8.74
CA GLY A 36 -5.07 -21.26 7.58
C GLY A 36 -5.09 -19.78 7.89
N ALA A 37 -4.45 -19.00 7.02
CA ALA A 37 -4.16 -17.59 7.23
C ALA A 37 -5.34 -16.93 7.95
N SER A 38 -5.17 -16.66 9.25
CA SER A 38 -6.23 -16.05 10.04
C SER A 38 -6.42 -14.65 9.48
N GLY A 39 -7.48 -14.49 8.68
CA GLY A 39 -8.00 -13.26 8.11
C GLY A 39 -6.99 -12.15 7.90
N SER A 40 -6.19 -12.23 6.83
CA SER A 40 -5.49 -11.05 6.34
C SER A 40 -6.58 -10.02 5.96
N MET A 41 -6.63 -8.87 6.64
CA MET A 41 -7.58 -7.82 6.30
C MET A 41 -7.18 -7.22 4.95
N GLN A 42 -8.01 -7.48 3.93
CA GLN A 42 -7.86 -6.83 2.64
C GLN A 42 -8.18 -5.34 2.79
N ASP A 43 -7.59 -4.53 1.93
CA ASP A 43 -7.93 -3.12 1.80
C ASP A 43 -9.44 -2.93 1.58
N GLN A 44 -10.08 -2.16 2.47
CA GLN A 44 -11.52 -1.89 2.45
C GLN A 44 -11.86 -0.57 1.72
N THR A 45 -10.87 0.14 1.18
CA THR A 45 -11.04 1.43 0.51
C THR A 45 -12.08 1.35 -0.61
N LEU A 46 -11.94 0.37 -1.51
CA LEU A 46 -12.89 0.21 -2.62
C LEU A 46 -14.29 -0.16 -2.13
N ASP A 47 -14.39 -1.02 -1.11
CA ASP A 47 -15.68 -1.49 -0.60
C ASP A 47 -16.44 -0.33 0.07
N TYR A 48 -15.73 0.53 0.82
CA TYR A 48 -16.26 1.77 1.37
C TYR A 48 -16.76 2.71 0.27
N LEU A 49 -15.93 2.98 -0.75
CA LEU A 49 -16.28 3.89 -1.84
C LEU A 49 -17.45 3.37 -2.68
N LEU A 50 -17.53 2.05 -2.89
CA LEU A 50 -18.66 1.39 -3.52
C LEU A 50 -19.95 1.55 -2.71
N GLN A 51 -19.88 1.28 -1.40
CA GLN A 51 -21.03 1.40 -0.51
C GLN A 51 -21.57 2.84 -0.47
N LYS A 52 -20.69 3.84 -0.58
CA LYS A 52 -21.04 5.26 -0.67
C LYS A 52 -21.54 5.68 -2.05
N GLY A 53 -21.45 4.81 -3.06
CA GLY A 53 -21.77 5.15 -4.45
C GLY A 53 -20.78 6.13 -5.09
N ALA A 54 -19.58 6.28 -4.50
CA ALA A 54 -18.54 7.17 -4.99
C ALA A 54 -17.79 6.59 -6.20
N ILE A 55 -17.78 5.26 -6.34
CA ILE A 55 -17.33 4.53 -7.53
C ILE A 55 -18.40 3.52 -7.95
N GLN A 56 -18.42 3.13 -9.22
CA GLN A 56 -19.48 2.27 -9.78
C GLN A 56 -19.16 0.77 -9.75
N GLU A 57 -17.88 0.42 -9.70
CA GLU A 57 -17.39 -0.95 -9.72
C GLU A 57 -16.11 -1.09 -8.90
N ARG A 58 -15.72 -2.32 -8.57
CA ARG A 58 -14.54 -2.61 -7.74
C ARG A 58 -13.25 -2.51 -8.56
N ASP A 59 -12.98 -1.31 -9.04
CA ASP A 59 -11.81 -0.94 -9.85
C ASP A 59 -11.11 0.26 -9.21
N ALA A 60 -9.85 0.04 -8.81
CA ALA A 60 -9.03 1.05 -8.14
C ALA A 60 -8.66 2.23 -9.07
N ALA A 61 -8.83 2.09 -10.39
CA ALA A 61 -8.65 3.18 -11.34
C ALA A 61 -9.80 4.21 -11.35
N HIS A 62 -10.90 3.96 -10.63
CA HIS A 62 -11.98 4.93 -10.43
C HIS A 62 -11.82 5.76 -9.16
N VAL A 63 -10.78 5.50 -8.35
CA VAL A 63 -10.49 6.31 -7.17
C VAL A 63 -9.67 7.52 -7.60
N ASP A 64 -10.27 8.70 -7.50
CA ASP A 64 -9.62 9.98 -7.79
C ASP A 64 -8.95 10.55 -6.53
N TRP A 65 -7.78 11.15 -6.73
CA TRP A 65 -6.90 11.65 -5.68
C TRP A 65 -6.77 13.17 -5.79
N TYR A 66 -6.93 13.89 -4.67
CA TYR A 66 -6.48 15.27 -4.56
C TYR A 66 -5.09 15.27 -3.93
N HIS A 67 -4.08 15.66 -4.71
CA HIS A 67 -2.67 15.59 -4.31
C HIS A 67 -2.19 16.86 -3.59
N ALA A 68 -1.36 16.68 -2.55
CA ALA A 68 -0.66 17.73 -1.82
C ALA A 68 -1.57 18.82 -1.25
N ALA A 69 -2.62 18.44 -0.51
CA ALA A 69 -3.57 19.33 0.17
C ALA A 69 -2.98 20.06 1.40
N ASN A 70 -1.86 20.75 1.18
CA ASN A 70 -0.95 21.24 2.20
C ASN A 70 -1.23 22.69 2.67
N SER A 71 -2.44 23.20 2.45
CA SER A 71 -2.82 24.56 2.90
C SER A 71 -4.31 24.67 3.17
N GLN A 72 -4.74 25.72 3.89
CA GLN A 72 -6.16 25.98 4.15
C GLN A 72 -6.98 26.08 2.87
N ASN A 73 -6.44 26.75 1.84
CA ASN A 73 -7.13 26.85 0.56
C ASN A 73 -7.25 25.47 -0.10
N LYS A 74 -6.14 24.72 -0.18
CA LYS A 74 -6.14 23.42 -0.86
C LYS A 74 -7.03 22.39 -0.18
N ILE A 75 -7.09 22.34 1.14
CA ILE A 75 -8.03 21.43 1.81
C ILE A 75 -9.48 21.85 1.54
N SER A 76 -9.77 23.15 1.49
CA SER A 76 -11.11 23.66 1.15
C SER A 76 -11.52 23.28 -0.28
N GLU A 77 -10.59 23.38 -1.22
CA GLU A 77 -10.77 22.92 -2.61
C GLU A 77 -10.96 21.40 -2.67
N ALA A 78 -10.12 20.62 -1.98
CA ALA A 78 -10.19 19.17 -1.96
C ALA A 78 -11.52 18.64 -1.41
N LEU A 79 -12.05 19.29 -0.37
CA LEU A 79 -13.34 18.96 0.23
C LEU A 79 -14.53 19.25 -0.69
N GLN A 80 -14.45 20.29 -1.52
CA GLN A 80 -15.49 20.65 -2.49
C GLN A 80 -15.34 19.91 -3.83
N GLY A 81 -14.14 19.41 -4.13
CA GLY A 81 -13.81 18.73 -5.37
C GLY A 81 -14.36 17.29 -5.45
N PRO A 82 -14.24 16.66 -6.64
CA PRO A 82 -14.78 15.33 -6.87
C PRO A 82 -13.94 14.19 -6.27
N ALA A 83 -12.66 14.42 -5.97
CA ALA A 83 -11.73 13.38 -5.51
C ALA A 83 -12.24 12.63 -4.27
N GLN A 84 -12.09 11.30 -4.25
CA GLN A 84 -12.52 10.47 -3.12
C GLN A 84 -11.45 10.39 -2.02
N MET A 85 -10.17 10.48 -2.40
CA MET A 85 -9.04 10.46 -1.49
C MET A 85 -8.33 11.82 -1.47
N ILE A 86 -7.99 12.31 -0.29
CA ILE A 86 -7.19 13.52 -0.12
C ILE A 86 -5.83 13.13 0.45
N GLU A 87 -4.77 13.43 -0.27
CA GLU A 87 -3.41 13.25 0.17
C GLU A 87 -2.83 14.58 0.68
N ALA A 88 -2.08 14.52 1.78
CA ALA A 88 -1.37 15.66 2.33
C ALA A 88 -0.06 15.23 3.00
N ASP A 89 0.96 16.06 2.84
CA ASP A 89 2.30 15.85 3.34
C ASP A 89 2.42 16.34 4.79
N VAL A 90 3.09 15.57 5.65
CA VAL A 90 3.20 15.86 7.07
C VAL A 90 4.65 16.09 7.48
N LEU A 91 4.90 17.25 8.06
CA LEU A 91 6.17 17.65 8.69
C LEU A 91 5.93 18.08 10.14
N LEU A 92 6.97 18.02 10.97
CA LEU A 92 6.99 18.71 12.25
C LEU A 92 7.50 20.13 12.02
N ARG A 93 6.73 21.13 12.44
CA ARG A 93 7.13 22.54 12.33
C ARG A 93 8.43 22.76 13.11
N GLY A 94 9.45 23.33 12.46
CA GLY A 94 10.77 23.58 13.05
C GLY A 94 10.87 24.83 13.93
N ARG A 95 9.77 25.31 14.49
CA ARG A 95 9.70 26.50 15.37
C ARG A 95 8.57 26.35 16.38
N ASP A 96 8.69 27.02 17.52
CA ASP A 96 7.65 27.02 18.57
C ASP A 96 6.31 27.62 18.06
N PRO A 97 5.17 26.95 18.27
CA PRO A 97 5.05 25.58 18.80
C PRO A 97 5.50 24.52 17.79
N GLU A 98 6.31 23.56 18.26
CA GLU A 98 6.69 22.38 17.48
C GLU A 98 5.49 21.44 17.34
N GLU A 99 4.76 21.56 16.23
CA GLU A 99 3.53 20.81 15.98
C GLU A 99 3.50 20.24 14.55
N PRO A 100 2.76 19.14 14.31
CA PRO A 100 2.58 18.63 12.96
C PRO A 100 1.79 19.58 12.07
N ILE A 101 2.30 19.81 10.86
CA ILE A 101 1.75 20.73 9.87
C ILE A 101 1.67 20.05 8.51
N MET A 102 0.78 20.55 7.65
CA MET A 102 0.67 20.04 6.28
C MET A 102 1.66 20.75 5.36
N ALA A 103 2.80 20.13 5.07
CA ALA A 103 3.89 20.74 4.32
C ALA A 103 4.80 19.70 3.64
N HIS A 104 5.33 20.06 2.48
CA HIS A 104 6.31 19.28 1.73
C HIS A 104 7.58 20.11 1.47
N PRO A 105 8.80 19.58 1.71
CA PRO A 105 10.04 20.28 1.38
C PRO A 105 10.08 20.75 -0.09
N PRO A 106 10.61 21.95 -0.40
CA PRO A 106 11.38 22.82 0.47
C PRO A 106 10.55 23.72 1.40
N ASN A 107 9.22 23.67 1.33
CA ASN A 107 8.37 24.40 2.27
C ASN A 107 8.37 23.66 3.61
N THR A 108 8.91 24.31 4.65
CA THR A 108 9.01 23.74 6.01
C THR A 108 8.01 24.37 6.98
N ASP A 109 7.04 25.13 6.47
CA ASP A 109 5.94 25.69 7.24
C ASP A 109 4.65 25.73 6.41
N SER A 110 3.51 25.87 7.08
CA SER A 110 2.19 25.91 6.48
C SER A 110 1.20 26.76 7.28
N ASP A 111 0.19 27.28 6.58
CA ASP A 111 -0.94 27.99 7.17
C ASP A 111 -1.95 27.07 7.84
N ILE A 112 -1.78 25.74 7.74
CA ILE A 112 -2.64 24.75 8.37
C ILE A 112 -1.84 23.69 9.16
N THR A 113 -2.26 23.46 10.40
CA THR A 113 -1.77 22.37 11.24
C THR A 113 -2.45 21.06 10.84
N LEU A 114 -1.83 19.91 11.11
CA LEU A 114 -2.50 18.61 10.93
C LEU A 114 -3.78 18.54 11.75
N LYS A 115 -3.79 19.11 12.96
CA LYS A 115 -4.96 19.12 13.84
C LYS A 115 -6.15 19.83 13.19
N ASP A 116 -5.94 21.02 12.63
CA ASP A 116 -7.02 21.76 11.98
C ASP A 116 -7.40 21.16 10.61
N TRP A 117 -6.44 20.56 9.91
CA TRP A 117 -6.72 19.79 8.70
C TRP A 117 -7.62 18.58 8.99
N LEU A 118 -7.34 17.79 10.04
CA LEU A 118 -8.18 16.66 10.45
C LEU A 118 -9.59 17.13 10.84
N LYS A 119 -9.72 18.25 11.57
CA LYS A 119 -11.03 18.85 11.87
C LYS A 119 -11.83 19.21 10.62
N ALA A 120 -11.15 19.63 9.54
CA ALA A 120 -11.82 19.90 8.28
C ALA A 120 -12.32 18.59 7.63
N VAL A 121 -11.48 17.55 7.59
CA VAL A 121 -11.81 16.31 6.88
C VAL A 121 -12.87 15.46 7.57
N VAL A 122 -12.94 15.43 8.91
CA VAL A 122 -14.00 14.69 9.65
C VAL A 122 -15.42 15.14 9.28
N THR A 123 -15.58 16.32 8.66
CA THR A 123 -16.87 16.80 8.18
C THR A 123 -17.30 16.18 6.84
N SER A 124 -16.44 15.40 6.19
CA SER A 124 -16.65 14.80 4.87
C SER A 124 -16.72 13.26 4.92
N ASP A 125 -17.06 12.66 3.78
CA ASP A 125 -17.00 11.21 3.56
C ASP A 125 -15.72 10.76 2.82
N LYS A 126 -14.74 11.67 2.65
CA LYS A 126 -13.52 11.41 1.89
C LYS A 126 -12.53 10.57 2.69
N GLY A 127 -11.77 9.73 2.00
CA GLY A 127 -10.61 9.07 2.60
C GLY A 127 -9.39 10.00 2.61
N ILE A 128 -8.42 9.66 3.45
CA ILE A 128 -7.20 10.45 3.62
C ILE A 128 -5.95 9.61 3.43
N LYS A 129 -4.89 10.23 2.93
CA LYS A 129 -3.54 9.69 2.90
C LYS A 129 -2.58 10.70 3.52
N LEU A 130 -1.99 10.35 4.66
CA LEU A 130 -1.02 11.20 5.35
C LEU A 130 0.40 10.78 4.95
N ASP A 131 1.10 11.63 4.21
CA ASP A 131 2.44 11.37 3.67
C ASP A 131 3.54 11.97 4.55
N PHE A 132 4.15 11.14 5.39
CA PHE A 132 5.16 11.58 6.34
C PHE A 132 6.50 11.89 5.67
N LYS A 133 6.92 13.15 5.79
CA LYS A 133 8.23 13.64 5.29
C LYS A 133 9.29 13.76 6.38
N SER A 134 8.91 13.53 7.64
CA SER A 134 9.85 13.53 8.76
C SER A 134 9.44 12.52 9.83
N LEU A 135 10.42 11.74 10.31
CA LEU A 135 10.18 10.70 11.33
C LEU A 135 9.71 11.31 12.66
N VAL A 136 10.22 12.49 13.02
CA VAL A 136 9.85 13.20 14.26
C VAL A 136 8.38 13.65 14.28
N ALA A 137 7.73 13.79 13.12
CA ALA A 137 6.31 14.11 13.04
C ALA A 137 5.40 12.90 13.27
N VAL A 138 5.90 11.67 13.12
CA VAL A 138 5.05 10.47 13.08
C VAL A 138 4.28 10.28 14.38
N ALA A 139 4.99 10.21 15.51
CA ALA A 139 4.35 9.98 16.81
C ALA A 139 3.30 11.04 17.20
N PRO A 140 3.57 12.36 17.14
CA PRO A 140 2.56 13.37 17.46
C PRO A 140 1.40 13.39 16.45
N SER A 141 1.65 13.16 15.16
CA SER A 141 0.59 13.08 14.16
C SER A 141 -0.34 11.90 14.35
N MET A 142 0.23 10.72 14.67
CA MET A 142 -0.58 9.53 14.94
C MET A 142 -1.44 9.73 16.20
N ALA A 143 -0.98 10.49 17.19
CA ALA A 143 -1.81 10.84 18.35
C ALA A 143 -3.00 11.75 17.97
N LEU A 144 -2.76 12.77 17.13
CA LEU A 144 -3.84 13.63 16.62
C LEU A 144 -4.84 12.87 15.74
N LEU A 145 -4.35 11.93 14.93
CA LEU A 145 -5.20 11.06 14.11
C LEU A 145 -6.08 10.16 14.98
N ASP A 146 -5.53 9.60 16.07
CA ASP A 146 -6.26 8.77 17.03
C ASP A 146 -7.39 9.55 17.71
N GLU A 147 -7.16 10.83 18.07
CA GLU A 147 -8.20 11.71 18.62
C GLU A 147 -9.35 11.98 17.63
N ALA A 148 -9.06 12.02 16.33
CA ALA A 148 -10.05 12.27 15.28
C ALA A 148 -10.68 10.98 14.73
N ARG A 149 -10.16 9.80 15.11
CA ARG A 149 -10.38 8.51 14.45
C ARG A 149 -11.85 8.15 14.32
N ASP A 150 -12.59 8.22 15.42
CA ASP A 150 -14.01 7.83 15.49
C ASP A 150 -14.93 8.75 14.66
N GLN A 151 -14.44 9.93 14.29
CA GLN A 151 -15.18 10.91 13.49
C GLN A 151 -14.85 10.81 11.99
N LEU A 152 -13.72 10.20 11.63
CA LEU A 152 -13.37 9.95 10.25
C LEU A 152 -14.28 8.86 9.68
N LYS A 153 -14.96 9.19 8.58
CA LYS A 153 -15.86 8.25 7.90
C LYS A 153 -15.15 7.43 6.83
N GLY A 154 -14.21 8.06 6.13
CA GLY A 154 -13.46 7.46 5.03
C GLY A 154 -12.24 6.64 5.46
N PRO A 155 -11.64 5.90 4.52
CA PRO A 155 -10.44 5.11 4.77
C PRO A 155 -9.24 6.02 5.07
N VAL A 156 -8.30 5.50 5.85
CA VAL A 156 -7.09 6.21 6.26
C VAL A 156 -5.86 5.44 5.79
N TRP A 157 -4.99 6.16 5.10
CA TRP A 157 -3.75 5.64 4.53
C TRP A 157 -2.57 6.37 5.17
N ILE A 158 -1.57 5.60 5.62
CA ILE A 158 -0.37 6.12 6.27
C ILE A 158 0.81 5.89 5.35
N ASN A 159 1.34 6.97 4.79
CA ASN A 159 2.37 6.93 3.75
C ASN A 159 3.74 7.36 4.26
N ALA A 160 4.79 6.67 3.80
CA ALA A 160 6.16 7.14 3.90
C ALA A 160 7.08 6.43 2.89
N ASP A 161 8.09 7.15 2.42
CA ASP A 161 9.24 6.55 1.74
C ASP A 161 10.24 6.02 2.78
N ILE A 162 10.29 4.70 2.93
CA ILE A 162 11.06 4.03 3.99
C ILE A 162 12.27 3.25 3.48
N LEU A 163 12.45 3.18 2.16
CA LEU A 163 13.58 2.52 1.51
C LEU A 163 14.16 3.36 0.37
N PRO A 164 15.45 3.20 0.04
CA PRO A 164 16.03 3.83 -1.15
C PRO A 164 15.54 3.14 -2.42
N GLY A 165 15.11 3.92 -3.41
CA GLY A 165 14.61 3.44 -4.69
C GLY A 165 15.39 3.97 -5.89
N PRO A 166 14.93 3.66 -7.11
CA PRO A 166 15.65 4.03 -8.32
C PRO A 166 15.74 5.55 -8.47
N GLY A 167 16.95 6.04 -8.74
CA GLY A 167 17.24 7.47 -8.93
C GLY A 167 17.05 8.35 -7.68
N GLY A 168 16.60 7.80 -6.55
CA GLY A 168 16.30 8.55 -5.34
C GLY A 168 17.54 9.18 -4.72
N GLN A 169 17.45 10.49 -4.42
CA GLN A 169 18.52 11.24 -3.73
C GLN A 169 18.14 11.63 -2.30
N ALA A 170 16.84 11.62 -1.98
CA ALA A 170 16.37 11.88 -0.63
C ALA A 170 16.77 10.73 0.30
N THR A 171 17.03 11.06 1.57
CA THR A 171 17.21 10.02 2.60
C THR A 171 15.84 9.48 2.99
N PRO A 172 15.57 8.17 2.86
CA PRO A 172 14.32 7.58 3.32
C PRO A 172 14.18 7.69 4.84
N LEU A 173 12.94 7.64 5.33
CA LEU A 173 12.70 7.46 6.75
C LEU A 173 13.19 6.08 7.21
N ASP A 174 13.67 5.97 8.44
CA ASP A 174 14.05 4.68 9.00
C ASP A 174 12.82 3.76 9.07
N ALA A 175 12.86 2.66 8.32
CA ALA A 175 11.73 1.75 8.18
C ALA A 175 11.27 1.16 9.52
N GLN A 176 12.21 0.77 10.38
CA GLN A 176 11.88 0.14 11.66
C GLN A 176 11.25 1.15 12.62
N ALA A 177 11.84 2.33 12.74
CA ALA A 177 11.32 3.39 13.61
C ALA A 177 9.96 3.90 13.13
N PHE A 178 9.77 4.06 11.81
CA PHE A 178 8.48 4.43 11.24
C PHE A 178 7.41 3.40 11.56
N LEU A 179 7.66 2.11 11.26
CA LEU A 179 6.71 1.03 11.50
C LEU A 179 6.40 0.86 12.99
N GLN A 180 7.39 1.00 13.88
CA GLN A 180 7.16 0.97 15.32
C GLN A 180 6.27 2.13 15.80
N ALA A 181 6.48 3.33 15.25
CA ALA A 181 5.71 4.52 15.63
C ALA A 181 4.23 4.43 15.19
N VAL A 182 3.93 3.78 14.07
CA VAL A 182 2.55 3.62 13.57
C VAL A 182 1.86 2.36 14.09
N ALA A 183 2.61 1.31 14.46
CA ALA A 183 2.07 -0.02 14.78
C ALA A 183 0.96 -0.02 15.85
N LEU A 184 1.02 0.89 16.82
CA LEU A 184 0.06 0.95 17.92
C LEU A 184 -1.30 1.57 17.52
N ARG A 185 -1.36 2.32 16.42
CA ARG A 185 -2.51 3.16 16.05
C ARG A 185 -2.98 2.97 14.61
N ALA A 186 -2.35 2.06 13.87
CA ALA A 186 -2.64 1.77 12.47
C ALA A 186 -3.51 0.52 12.27
N GLU A 187 -4.29 0.13 13.28
CA GLU A 187 -5.26 -0.96 13.12
C GLU A 187 -6.40 -0.49 12.20
N GLY A 188 -6.61 -1.19 11.09
CA GLY A 188 -7.57 -0.80 10.05
C GLY A 188 -7.03 0.17 9.00
N ASP A 189 -5.79 0.64 9.12
CA ASP A 189 -5.14 1.50 8.12
C ASP A 189 -4.54 0.73 6.96
N VAL A 190 -4.47 1.40 5.81
CA VAL A 190 -3.59 0.99 4.70
C VAL A 190 -2.22 1.61 4.92
N LEU A 191 -1.18 0.78 4.96
CA LEU A 191 0.20 1.26 4.97
C LEU A 191 0.65 1.48 3.53
N SER A 192 1.00 2.72 3.18
CA SER A 192 1.46 3.12 1.87
C SER A 192 2.98 3.29 1.91
N LEU A 193 3.71 2.19 1.70
CA LEU A 193 5.14 2.10 1.99
C LEU A 193 5.94 2.21 0.68
N GLY A 194 6.65 3.32 0.53
CA GLY A 194 7.32 3.71 -0.71
C GLY A 194 8.83 3.61 -0.66
N TRP A 195 9.41 3.94 -1.81
CA TRP A 195 10.83 4.19 -1.95
C TRP A 195 11.07 5.64 -2.32
N THR A 196 12.17 6.21 -1.84
CA THR A 196 12.64 7.49 -2.39
C THR A 196 13.04 7.26 -3.84
N THR A 197 12.43 7.99 -4.77
CA THR A 197 12.66 7.83 -6.21
C THR A 197 13.17 9.12 -6.84
N GLY A 198 13.81 8.99 -7.99
CA GLY A 198 14.19 10.12 -8.83
C GLY A 198 13.95 9.79 -10.30
N TRP A 199 13.70 10.83 -11.08
CA TRP A 199 13.57 10.75 -12.52
C TRP A 199 14.23 11.97 -13.13
N SER A 200 14.87 11.82 -14.29
CA SER A 200 15.45 12.94 -15.03
C SER A 200 15.28 12.75 -16.53
N PRO A 201 14.91 13.80 -17.27
CA PRO A 201 14.78 13.72 -18.73
C PRO A 201 16.13 13.38 -19.35
N ASP A 202 16.10 12.72 -20.51
CA ASP A 202 17.27 12.41 -21.34
C ASP A 202 18.38 11.60 -20.64
N THR A 203 18.03 10.89 -19.57
CA THR A 203 18.93 9.97 -18.85
C THR A 203 18.31 8.58 -18.78
N GLU A 204 19.17 7.57 -18.54
CA GLU A 204 18.69 6.23 -18.24
C GLU A 204 18.03 6.24 -16.86
N ASN A 205 16.74 5.96 -16.82
CA ASN A 205 15.96 5.89 -15.58
C ASN A 205 15.74 4.41 -15.24
N PRO A 206 16.58 3.80 -14.37
CA PRO A 206 16.41 2.40 -14.02
C PRO A 206 15.09 2.20 -13.27
N GLY A 207 14.48 1.03 -13.48
CA GLY A 207 13.31 0.60 -12.73
C GLY A 207 13.65 0.09 -11.33
N TYR A 208 12.64 -0.36 -10.60
CA TYR A 208 12.78 -1.06 -9.32
C TYR A 208 13.52 -2.38 -9.54
N SER A 209 14.66 -2.55 -8.87
CA SER A 209 15.47 -3.75 -8.98
C SER A 209 14.90 -4.93 -8.18
N TRP A 210 15.43 -6.13 -8.42
CA TRP A 210 15.09 -7.31 -7.62
C TRP A 210 15.43 -7.12 -6.15
N GLU A 211 16.59 -6.55 -5.84
CA GLU A 211 16.99 -6.28 -4.46
C GLU A 211 16.02 -5.32 -3.78
N MET A 212 15.56 -4.27 -4.48
CA MET A 212 14.62 -3.28 -3.94
C MET A 212 13.28 -3.90 -3.57
N VAL A 213 12.68 -4.71 -4.45
CA VAL A 213 11.38 -5.33 -4.17
C VAL A 213 11.49 -6.44 -3.11
N GLN A 214 12.60 -7.18 -3.07
CA GLN A 214 12.84 -8.19 -2.04
C GLN A 214 13.06 -7.57 -0.66
N GLN A 215 13.76 -6.42 -0.59
CA GLN A 215 13.92 -5.69 0.65
C GLN A 215 12.57 -5.16 1.17
N MET A 216 11.76 -4.58 0.29
CA MET A 216 10.42 -4.11 0.66
C MET A 216 9.51 -5.25 1.12
N GLU A 217 9.54 -6.40 0.43
CA GLU A 217 8.82 -7.60 0.86
C GLU A 217 9.27 -8.03 2.26
N GLY A 218 10.57 -8.08 2.53
CA GLY A 218 11.10 -8.47 3.83
C GLY A 218 10.61 -7.56 4.97
N VAL A 219 10.51 -6.25 4.71
CA VAL A 219 9.94 -5.27 5.65
C VAL A 219 8.43 -5.48 5.84
N CYS A 220 7.70 -5.80 4.77
CA CYS A 220 6.24 -5.88 4.78
C CYS A 220 5.68 -7.25 5.18
N ARG A 221 6.47 -8.31 5.11
CA ARG A 221 6.09 -9.69 5.44
C ARG A 221 5.46 -9.83 6.83
N PRO A 222 6.03 -9.27 7.93
CA PRO A 222 5.46 -9.41 9.27
C PRO A 222 4.21 -8.54 9.50
N LEU A 223 3.91 -7.59 8.62
CA LEU A 223 2.76 -6.68 8.77
C LEU A 223 1.45 -7.43 8.56
N LYS A 224 0.39 -6.99 9.25
CA LYS A 224 -0.97 -7.55 9.12
C LYS A 224 -1.90 -6.66 8.31
N GLN A 225 -1.60 -5.36 8.26
CA GLN A 225 -2.33 -4.33 7.55
C GLN A 225 -2.33 -4.57 6.04
N PRO A 226 -3.35 -4.10 5.29
CA PRO A 226 -3.19 -3.90 3.86
C PRO A 226 -2.00 -2.99 3.56
N VAL A 227 -1.23 -3.30 2.51
CA VAL A 227 -0.05 -2.53 2.13
C VAL A 227 -0.17 -2.15 0.65
N THR A 228 -0.07 -0.86 0.35
CA THR A 228 0.12 -0.39 -1.01
C THR A 228 1.56 0.09 -1.19
N PHE A 229 2.11 -0.11 -2.38
CA PHE A 229 3.43 0.39 -2.74
C PHE A 229 3.29 1.56 -3.71
N PRO A 230 3.58 2.81 -3.28
CA PRO A 230 3.71 3.94 -4.17
C PRO A 230 4.83 3.72 -5.17
N VAL A 231 4.49 3.65 -6.46
CA VAL A 231 5.46 3.47 -7.53
C VAL A 231 5.35 4.60 -8.55
N ARG A 232 6.48 5.27 -8.82
CA ARG A 232 6.56 6.34 -9.81
C ARG A 232 6.32 5.82 -11.22
N ALA A 233 5.36 6.42 -11.91
CA ALA A 233 4.82 6.02 -13.21
C ALA A 233 5.91 5.80 -14.27
N ALA A 234 6.87 6.73 -14.34
CA ALA A 234 7.94 6.74 -15.33
C ALA A 234 8.95 5.59 -15.20
N LEU A 235 8.93 4.84 -14.09
CA LEU A 235 9.85 3.72 -13.82
C LEU A 235 9.20 2.35 -14.04
N LEU A 236 7.88 2.28 -14.27
CA LEU A 236 7.16 1.02 -14.47
C LEU A 236 7.59 0.21 -15.70
N PRO A 237 7.96 0.79 -16.85
CA PRO A 237 8.27 0.00 -18.04
C PRO A 237 9.46 -0.96 -17.81
N GLN A 238 10.39 -0.58 -16.92
CA GLN A 238 11.59 -1.37 -16.59
C GLN A 238 11.37 -2.32 -15.40
N SER A 239 10.20 -2.29 -14.77
CA SER A 239 9.98 -2.88 -13.42
C SER A 239 8.92 -3.96 -13.35
N PHE A 240 8.29 -4.32 -14.49
CA PHE A 240 7.12 -5.19 -14.47
C PHE A 240 7.37 -6.55 -13.81
N PRO A 241 8.45 -7.31 -14.14
CA PRO A 241 8.70 -8.60 -13.48
C PRO A 241 8.87 -8.48 -11.96
N GLN A 242 9.54 -7.43 -11.49
CA GLN A 242 9.84 -7.20 -10.08
C GLN A 242 8.58 -6.84 -9.29
N LEU A 243 7.79 -5.90 -9.82
CA LEU A 243 6.52 -5.49 -9.19
C LEU A 243 5.46 -6.59 -9.27
N GLN A 244 5.45 -7.38 -10.35
CA GLN A 244 4.61 -8.57 -10.46
C GLN A 244 4.96 -9.58 -9.36
N TRP A 245 6.24 -9.89 -9.19
CA TRP A 245 6.69 -10.79 -8.13
C TRP A 245 6.29 -10.25 -6.76
N LEU A 246 6.48 -8.95 -6.49
CA LEU A 246 6.13 -8.35 -5.21
C LEU A 246 4.64 -8.53 -4.89
N LEU A 247 3.75 -8.25 -5.84
CA LEU A 247 2.30 -8.44 -5.67
C LEU A 247 1.90 -9.92 -5.49
N GLN A 248 2.69 -10.89 -5.96
CA GLN A 248 2.41 -12.31 -5.75
C GLN A 248 2.69 -12.78 -4.31
N GLN A 249 3.42 -12.01 -3.51
CA GLN A 249 3.83 -12.43 -2.16
C GLN A 249 2.68 -12.35 -1.15
N SER A 250 1.64 -11.55 -1.42
CA SER A 250 0.50 -11.38 -0.52
C SER A 250 -0.69 -10.75 -1.24
N ASP A 251 -1.88 -11.26 -0.96
CA ASP A 251 -3.15 -10.71 -1.46
C ASP A 251 -3.48 -9.32 -0.87
N ARG A 252 -2.79 -8.95 0.22
CA ARG A 252 -2.87 -7.62 0.86
C ARG A 252 -2.12 -6.54 0.10
N TYR A 253 -1.29 -6.92 -0.86
CA TYR A 253 -0.41 -5.99 -1.54
C TYR A 253 -1.09 -5.35 -2.76
N THR A 254 -0.97 -4.04 -2.88
CA THR A 254 -1.43 -3.24 -4.02
C THR A 254 -0.34 -2.30 -4.50
N LEU A 255 -0.52 -1.70 -5.68
CA LEU A 255 0.31 -0.59 -6.14
C LEU A 255 -0.50 0.70 -6.15
N THR A 256 0.16 1.81 -5.84
CA THR A 256 -0.35 3.16 -6.11
C THR A 256 0.59 3.82 -7.10
N VAL A 257 0.19 3.87 -8.37
CA VAL A 257 0.99 4.46 -9.44
C VAL A 257 0.83 5.97 -9.38
N TRP A 258 1.93 6.70 -9.25
CA TRP A 258 1.91 8.16 -9.11
C TRP A 258 2.87 8.85 -10.08
N THR A 259 2.62 10.12 -10.42
CA THR A 259 3.53 10.92 -11.27
C THR A 259 4.08 12.12 -10.52
N GLY A 260 5.37 12.42 -10.70
CA GLY A 260 5.93 13.71 -10.32
C GLY A 260 5.50 14.81 -11.30
N GLN A 261 5.57 16.07 -10.86
CA GLN A 261 5.18 17.23 -11.68
C GLN A 261 6.01 17.40 -12.96
N SER A 262 7.24 16.90 -12.96
CA SER A 262 8.17 16.98 -14.10
C SER A 262 8.35 15.66 -14.84
N ASP A 263 7.70 14.58 -14.38
CA ASP A 263 7.82 13.27 -14.99
C ASP A 263 7.16 13.26 -16.37
N VAL A 264 7.83 12.63 -17.35
CA VAL A 264 7.22 12.32 -18.64
C VAL A 264 6.66 10.91 -18.59
N LEU A 265 5.34 10.79 -18.74
CA LEU A 265 4.63 9.51 -18.74
C LEU A 265 4.08 9.18 -20.13
N ASN A 266 4.51 8.05 -20.68
CA ASN A 266 3.83 7.38 -21.77
C ASN A 266 2.77 6.42 -21.17
N VAL A 267 1.50 6.82 -21.18
CA VAL A 267 0.41 6.08 -20.49
C VAL A 267 0.20 4.66 -21.01
N GLU A 268 0.64 4.38 -22.24
CA GLU A 268 0.68 3.07 -22.85
C GLU A 268 1.52 2.06 -22.03
N ASP A 269 2.54 2.53 -21.31
CA ASP A 269 3.39 1.71 -20.46
C ASP A 269 2.67 1.18 -19.20
N LEU A 270 1.46 1.70 -18.91
CA LEU A 270 0.61 1.23 -17.82
C LEU A 270 -0.26 0.03 -18.23
N LEU A 271 -0.41 -0.25 -19.54
CA LEU A 271 -1.25 -1.34 -20.05
C LEU A 271 -0.85 -2.72 -19.52
N PRO A 272 0.44 -3.12 -19.46
CA PRO A 272 0.82 -4.42 -18.90
C PRO A 272 0.31 -4.61 -17.47
N TYR A 273 0.38 -3.57 -16.64
CA TYR A 273 -0.12 -3.63 -15.27
C TYR A 273 -1.64 -3.75 -15.24
N ARG A 274 -2.33 -2.98 -16.07
CA ARG A 274 -3.78 -3.03 -16.16
C ARG A 274 -4.31 -4.38 -16.64
N GLN A 275 -3.60 -5.03 -17.56
CA GLN A 275 -4.02 -6.29 -18.18
C GLN A 275 -3.66 -7.52 -17.35
N ASN A 276 -2.60 -7.46 -16.54
CA ASN A 276 -2.08 -8.63 -15.83
C ASN A 276 -2.41 -8.65 -14.33
N PHE A 277 -2.93 -7.55 -13.77
CA PHE A 277 -3.34 -7.50 -12.36
C PHE A 277 -4.86 -7.32 -12.23
N SER A 278 -5.39 -7.75 -11.08
CA SER A 278 -6.77 -7.42 -10.73
C SER A 278 -6.95 -5.90 -10.70
N LYS A 279 -8.04 -5.42 -11.29
CA LYS A 279 -8.43 -4.01 -11.29
C LYS A 279 -8.52 -3.40 -9.89
N SER A 280 -8.78 -4.23 -8.89
CA SER A 280 -8.83 -3.82 -7.48
C SER A 280 -7.46 -3.61 -6.82
N ARG A 281 -6.35 -3.91 -7.51
CA ARG A 281 -5.00 -3.91 -6.91
C ARG A 281 -4.08 -2.79 -7.39
N ILE A 282 -4.50 -1.98 -8.34
CA ILE A 282 -3.68 -0.91 -8.93
C ILE A 282 -4.45 0.41 -8.88
N TYR A 283 -4.07 1.27 -7.93
CA TYR A 283 -4.54 2.64 -7.82
C TYR A 283 -3.72 3.56 -8.71
N TYR A 284 -4.31 4.65 -9.19
CA TYR A 284 -3.65 5.62 -10.08
C TYR A 284 -3.82 7.04 -9.53
N ASP A 285 -2.78 7.56 -8.88
CA ASP A 285 -2.64 8.95 -8.43
C ASP A 285 -1.92 9.75 -9.54
N LEU A 286 -2.62 9.94 -10.65
CA LEU A 286 -2.11 10.56 -11.89
C LEU A 286 -2.84 11.88 -12.17
N LEU A 287 -2.24 12.72 -13.03
CA LEU A 287 -2.93 13.91 -13.53
C LEU A 287 -4.20 13.51 -14.30
N GLU A 288 -5.26 14.33 -14.20
CA GLU A 288 -6.55 14.08 -14.86
C GLU A 288 -6.37 13.80 -16.37
N SER A 289 -5.51 14.56 -17.04
CA SER A 289 -5.21 14.37 -18.47
C SER A 289 -4.53 13.04 -18.77
N GLN A 290 -3.67 12.54 -17.88
CA GLN A 290 -2.98 11.26 -18.04
C GLN A 290 -3.95 10.09 -17.83
N ILE A 291 -4.73 10.10 -16.74
CA ILE A 291 -5.69 9.03 -16.46
C ILE A 291 -6.82 9.01 -17.51
N ALA A 292 -7.29 10.17 -17.97
CA ALA A 292 -8.26 10.26 -19.04
C ALA A 292 -7.71 9.66 -20.34
N LYS A 293 -6.48 10.01 -20.75
CA LYS A 293 -5.84 9.38 -21.92
C LYS A 293 -5.70 7.86 -21.73
N PHE A 294 -5.24 7.42 -20.56
CA PHE A 294 -5.03 6.00 -20.27
C PHE A 294 -6.32 5.17 -20.42
N LYS A 295 -7.44 5.68 -19.90
CA LYS A 295 -8.77 5.04 -19.98
C LYS A 295 -9.29 4.89 -21.42
N THR A 296 -8.77 5.66 -22.38
CA THR A 296 -9.16 5.56 -23.80
C THR A 296 -8.35 4.54 -24.61
N LEU A 297 -7.27 3.98 -24.05
CA LEU A 297 -6.40 3.08 -24.79
C LEU A 297 -7.08 1.74 -25.11
N PRO A 298 -6.85 1.18 -26.31
CA PRO A 298 -7.21 -0.21 -26.60
C PRO A 298 -6.53 -1.16 -25.61
N GLY A 299 -7.31 -2.03 -24.98
CA GLY A 299 -6.81 -2.99 -23.99
C GLY A 299 -6.75 -2.47 -22.55
N TYR A 300 -7.36 -1.31 -22.26
CA TYR A 300 -7.58 -0.83 -20.89
C TYR A 300 -8.63 -1.66 -20.11
N THR A 301 -9.62 -2.20 -20.81
CA THR A 301 -10.77 -2.90 -20.22
C THR A 301 -10.42 -4.22 -19.56
#